data_AF-A0A1Y2FAV3-F1
#
_entry.id   AF-A0A1Y2FAV3-F1
#
_cell.length_a   1.000
_cell.length_b   1.000
_cell.length_c   1.000
_cell.angle_alpha   90.00
_cell.angle_beta   90.00
_cell.angle_gamma   90.00
#
_symmetry.space_group_name_H-M   'P 1'
#
loop_
_entity.id
_entity.type
_entity.pdbx_description
1 polymer ?
#
loop_
_entity_poly.entity_id
_entity_poly.type
_entity_poly.pdbx_seq_one_letter_code
_entity_poly.pdbx_strand_id
1 'polypeptide(L)'
;ERSRYMKNDMFSSFKTVIWSVEHGDEEAPPMSAFFQQPGEANANDDDDVEMTSRGARSLKCPLTLARLVEPVKSQKCPHTFSRVAIMQMLNGRQKACPVAGCPQQLRPQDLVRDRVMER
;
A
#
# COMPACT_ATOMS: atom_id res chain seq x y z
N GLU A 1 -6.51 5.64 15.29
CA GLU A 1 -6.29 6.89 14.50
C GLU A 1 -7.57 7.68 14.17
N ARG A 2 -8.76 7.04 14.19
CA ARG A 2 -10.08 7.66 13.92
C ARG A 2 -10.47 8.80 14.87
N SER A 3 -10.08 8.73 16.15
CA SER A 3 -10.47 9.71 17.18
C SER A 3 -9.83 11.10 17.03
N ARG A 4 -8.78 11.27 16.22
CA ARG A 4 -8.16 12.60 15.99
C ARG A 4 -9.03 13.49 15.10
N TYR A 5 -9.72 12.89 14.15
CA TYR A 5 -10.52 13.62 13.16
C TYR A 5 -11.96 13.86 13.63
N MET A 6 -12.49 13.01 14.52
CA MET A 6 -13.81 13.21 15.14
C MET A 6 -13.91 14.47 16.01
N LYS A 7 -12.77 14.97 16.53
CA LYS A 7 -12.72 16.14 17.41
C LYS A 7 -12.34 17.43 16.66
N ASN A 8 -12.13 17.37 15.34
CA ASN A 8 -11.74 18.53 14.56
C ASN A 8 -12.97 19.22 13.96
N ASP A 9 -13.24 20.44 14.42
CA ASP A 9 -14.37 21.28 14.00
C ASP A 9 -14.42 21.53 12.48
N MET A 10 -13.26 21.69 11.85
CA MET A 10 -13.14 21.90 10.40
C MET A 10 -13.55 20.67 9.60
N PHE A 11 -13.39 19.47 10.17
CA PHE A 11 -13.79 18.23 9.52
C PHE A 11 -15.30 17.97 9.67
N SER A 12 -15.89 18.35 10.80
CA SER A 12 -17.32 18.24 11.05
C SER A 12 -18.15 19.12 10.13
N SER A 13 -17.80 20.41 10.03
CA SER A 13 -18.48 21.36 9.14
C SER A 13 -18.38 20.93 7.67
N PHE A 14 -17.22 20.44 7.24
CA PHE A 14 -17.03 19.91 5.89
C PHE A 14 -17.95 18.72 5.58
N LYS A 15 -18.09 17.77 6.52
CA LYS A 15 -18.96 16.59 6.33
C LYS A 15 -20.44 16.95 6.34
N THR A 16 -20.87 17.89 7.18
CA THR A 16 -22.24 18.42 7.16
C THR A 16 -22.57 19.07 5.82
N VAL A 17 -21.67 19.89 5.26
CA VAL A 17 -21.88 20.53 3.96
C VAL A 17 -22.04 19.51 2.84
N ILE A 18 -21.18 18.49 2.79
CA ILE A 18 -21.29 17.41 1.80
C ILE A 18 -22.63 16.67 1.95
N TRP A 19 -23.01 16.34 3.18
CA TRP A 19 -24.27 15.66 3.46
C TRP A 19 -25.49 16.46 2.98
N SER A 20 -25.52 17.76 3.25
CA SER A 20 -26.62 18.65 2.82
C SER A 20 -26.75 18.75 1.29
N VAL A 21 -25.66 18.58 0.54
CA VAL A 21 -25.73 18.57 -0.94
C VAL A 21 -26.39 17.29 -1.46
N GLU A 22 -26.14 16.15 -0.81
CA GLU A 22 -26.67 14.84 -1.24
C GLU A 22 -28.08 14.55 -0.68
N HIS A 23 -28.43 15.10 0.48
CA HIS A 23 -29.66 14.77 1.22
C HIS A 23 -30.57 15.98 1.50
N GLY A 24 -30.25 17.15 0.94
CA GLY A 24 -31.06 18.37 1.06
C GLY A 24 -31.13 18.88 2.51
N ASP A 25 -32.37 18.99 3.03
CA ASP A 25 -32.69 19.51 4.37
C ASP A 25 -32.65 18.45 5.49
N GLU A 26 -32.20 17.23 5.19
CA GLU A 26 -32.08 16.18 6.21
C GLU A 26 -30.90 16.45 7.16
N GLU A 27 -31.15 16.40 8.47
CA GLU A 27 -30.13 16.66 9.48
C GLU A 27 -28.98 15.65 9.36
N ALA A 28 -27.75 16.17 9.24
CA ALA A 28 -26.58 15.33 9.12
C ALA A 28 -26.43 14.43 10.35
N PRO A 29 -26.14 13.12 10.16
CA PRO A 29 -25.98 12.22 11.29
C PRO A 29 -24.77 12.62 12.14
N PRO A 30 -24.67 12.16 13.40
CA PRO A 30 -23.52 12.49 14.24
C PRO A 30 -22.22 12.03 13.58
N MET A 31 -21.13 12.76 13.80
CA MET A 31 -19.82 12.48 13.18
C MET A 31 -19.36 11.03 13.34
N SER A 32 -19.80 10.32 14.39
CA SER A 32 -19.56 8.88 14.58
C SER A 32 -20.17 7.99 13.50
N ALA A 33 -21.36 8.33 12.99
CA ALA A 33 -22.05 7.57 11.96
C ALA A 33 -21.35 7.70 10.58
N PHE A 34 -20.72 8.85 10.29
CA PHE A 34 -19.95 9.03 9.05
C PHE A 34 -18.72 8.12 8.92
N PHE A 35 -18.26 7.53 10.02
CA PHE A 35 -17.12 6.59 10.03
C PHE A 35 -17.56 5.13 10.20
N GLN A 36 -18.86 4.87 10.40
CA GLN A 36 -19.40 3.51 10.46
C GLN A 36 -19.60 3.00 9.04
N GLN A 37 -18.88 1.96 8.65
CA GLN A 37 -19.16 1.27 7.40
C GLN A 37 -20.50 0.52 7.53
N PRO A 38 -21.32 0.47 6.46
CA PRO A 38 -22.52 -0.34 6.47
C PRO A 38 -22.14 -1.82 6.65
N GLY A 39 -22.38 -2.36 7.85
CA GLY A 39 -22.02 -3.72 8.25
C GLY A 39 -21.40 -3.85 9.64
N GLU A 40 -20.95 -2.76 10.27
CA GLU A 40 -20.30 -2.78 11.58
C GLU A 40 -21.27 -2.32 12.70
N ALA A 41 -22.34 -3.08 12.94
CA ALA A 41 -23.15 -2.92 14.15
C ALA A 41 -22.63 -3.88 15.23
N ASN A 42 -21.98 -3.32 16.25
CA ASN A 42 -21.35 -3.97 17.42
C ASN A 42 -20.01 -4.65 17.14
N ALA A 43 -18.93 -3.88 17.28
CA ALA A 43 -17.70 -4.42 17.84
C ALA A 43 -17.32 -3.52 19.02
N ASN A 44 -17.56 -4.09 20.21
CA ASN A 44 -17.02 -3.61 21.47
C ASN A 44 -15.50 -3.49 21.35
N ASP A 45 -14.96 -2.60 22.15
CA ASP A 45 -13.54 -2.36 22.41
C ASP A 45 -12.74 -3.68 22.46
N ASP A 46 -11.56 -3.68 21.83
CA ASP A 46 -10.55 -4.76 21.83
C ASP A 46 -10.63 -5.87 20.77
N ASP A 47 -10.81 -5.51 19.49
CA ASP A 47 -10.28 -6.36 18.41
C ASP A 47 -9.23 -5.59 17.62
N ASP A 48 -7.99 -6.07 17.83
CA ASP A 48 -6.77 -5.73 17.14
C ASP A 48 -7.06 -5.47 15.66
N VAL A 49 -6.98 -4.20 15.25
CA VAL A 49 -6.98 -3.86 13.83
C VAL A 49 -5.64 -4.37 13.29
N GLU A 50 -5.60 -5.66 12.97
CA GLU A 50 -4.65 -6.23 12.03
C GLU A 50 -4.96 -5.54 10.70
N MET A 51 -4.40 -4.33 10.55
CA MET A 51 -4.06 -3.74 9.28
C MET A 51 -3.14 -4.76 8.61
N THR A 52 -3.75 -5.79 8.00
CA THR A 52 -3.14 -6.55 6.93
C THR A 52 -3.09 -5.60 5.74
N SER A 53 -2.21 -4.60 5.88
CA SER A 53 -1.42 -4.09 4.79
C SER A 53 -0.62 -5.28 4.25
N ARG A 54 -1.32 -6.23 3.61
CA ARG A 54 -0.78 -7.02 2.51
C ARG A 54 -0.51 -5.98 1.44
N GLY A 55 0.56 -5.21 1.66
CA GLY A 55 0.90 -4.03 0.90
C GLY A 55 0.81 -4.42 -0.54
N ALA A 56 0.00 -3.69 -1.30
CA ALA A 56 -0.27 -3.98 -2.69
C ALA A 56 1.08 -4.14 -3.41
N ARG A 57 1.55 -5.39 -3.53
CA ARG A 57 2.84 -5.68 -4.14
C ARG A 57 2.63 -5.35 -5.59
N SER A 58 3.28 -4.27 -6.02
CA SER A 58 3.12 -3.79 -7.38
C SER A 58 3.54 -4.90 -8.33
N LEU A 59 2.61 -5.33 -9.20
CA LEU A 59 2.89 -6.29 -10.27
C LEU A 59 3.74 -5.66 -11.40
N LYS A 60 4.19 -4.42 -11.20
CA LYS A 60 5.04 -3.66 -12.11
C LYS A 60 6.49 -3.73 -11.63
N CYS A 61 7.41 -3.93 -12.57
CA CYS A 61 8.84 -3.90 -12.30
C CYS A 61 9.29 -2.44 -12.09
N PRO A 62 10.02 -2.12 -11.01
CA PRO A 62 10.54 -0.76 -10.78
C PRO A 62 11.64 -0.36 -11.76
N LEU A 63 12.18 -1.29 -12.56
CA LEU A 63 13.22 -1.03 -13.55
C LEU A 63 12.64 -0.79 -14.97
N THR A 64 11.67 -1.61 -15.40
CA THR A 64 11.09 -1.52 -16.74
C THR A 64 9.74 -0.81 -16.78
N LEU A 65 9.13 -0.56 -15.61
CA LEU A 65 7.77 -0.03 -15.44
C LEU A 65 6.66 -0.89 -16.07
N ALA A 66 7.02 -2.04 -16.64
CA ALA A 66 6.13 -3.03 -17.23
C ALA A 66 5.73 -4.10 -16.21
N ARG A 67 4.79 -4.99 -16.59
CA ARG A 67 4.44 -6.16 -15.79
C ARG A 67 5.68 -7.02 -15.49
N LEU A 68 5.78 -7.53 -14.27
CA LEU A 68 6.84 -8.45 -13.88
C LEU A 68 6.79 -9.72 -14.74
N VAL A 69 7.94 -10.08 -15.31
CA VAL A 69 8.15 -11.33 -16.05
C VAL A 69 9.28 -12.08 -15.35
N GLU A 70 9.01 -13.31 -14.95
CA GLU A 70 9.91 -14.10 -14.07
C GLU A 70 10.37 -13.28 -12.85
N PRO A 71 9.48 -12.97 -11.90
CA PRO A 71 9.81 -12.11 -10.77
C PRO A 71 10.93 -12.73 -9.92
N VAL A 72 11.96 -11.93 -9.66
CA VAL A 72 13.06 -12.25 -8.76
C VAL A 72 13.13 -11.22 -7.64
N LYS A 73 13.27 -11.70 -6.42
CA LYS A 73 13.40 -10.92 -5.20
C LYS A 73 14.85 -10.93 -4.74
N SER A 74 15.34 -9.81 -4.24
CA SER A 74 16.64 -9.79 -3.55
C SER A 74 16.53 -10.37 -2.13
N GLN A 75 17.58 -11.05 -1.67
CA GLN A 75 17.72 -11.42 -0.26
C GLN A 75 18.16 -10.24 0.63
N LYS A 76 18.73 -9.17 0.04
CA LYS A 76 19.27 -8.01 0.77
C LYS A 76 18.25 -6.88 0.93
N CYS A 77 17.23 -6.83 0.08
CA CYS A 77 16.17 -5.82 0.14
C CYS A 77 14.81 -6.41 -0.27
N PRO A 78 13.69 -5.82 0.16
CA PRO A 78 12.35 -6.33 -0.12
C PRO A 78 11.88 -6.08 -1.57
N HIS A 79 12.77 -5.72 -2.50
CA HIS A 79 12.41 -5.36 -3.86
C HIS A 79 12.38 -6.55 -4.82
N THR A 80 11.38 -6.54 -5.70
CA THR A 80 11.14 -7.54 -6.73
C THR A 80 11.33 -6.92 -8.12
N PHE A 81 12.00 -7.65 -9.01
CA PHE A 81 12.34 -7.20 -10.36
C PHE A 81 12.03 -8.28 -11.39
N SER A 82 11.94 -7.93 -12.67
CA SER A 82 11.90 -8.93 -13.75
C SER A 82 13.29 -9.52 -13.95
N ARG A 83 13.41 -10.85 -14.00
CA ARG A 83 14.69 -11.58 -14.07
C ARG A 83 15.62 -11.03 -15.14
N VAL A 84 15.13 -10.93 -16.38
CA VAL A 84 15.92 -10.47 -17.53
C VAL A 84 16.43 -9.05 -17.31
N ALA A 85 15.56 -8.15 -16.84
CA ALA A 85 15.88 -6.74 -16.69
C ALA A 85 16.96 -6.52 -15.61
N ILE A 86 16.84 -7.17 -14.45
CA ILE A 86 17.84 -7.02 -13.39
C ILE A 86 19.17 -7.70 -13.75
N MET A 87 19.15 -8.85 -14.44
CA MET A 87 20.37 -9.51 -14.89
C MET A 87 21.14 -8.65 -15.90
N GLN A 88 20.43 -8.05 -16.86
CA GLN A 88 21.02 -7.09 -17.81
C GLN A 88 21.58 -5.85 -17.09
N MET A 89 20.84 -5.32 -16.10
CA MET A 89 21.28 -4.17 -15.32
C MET A 89 22.56 -4.46 -14.53
N LEU A 90 22.66 -5.62 -13.87
CA LEU A 90 23.85 -6.01 -13.11
C LEU A 90 25.06 -6.31 -14.01
N ASN A 91 24.83 -6.89 -15.20
CA ASN A 91 25.88 -7.29 -16.15
C ASN A 91 27.04 -8.05 -15.49
N GLY A 92 26.71 -8.99 -14.60
CA GLY A 92 27.68 -9.80 -13.85
C GLY A 92 28.44 -9.06 -12.74
N ARG A 93 28.21 -7.75 -12.55
CA ARG A 93 28.87 -6.93 -11.53
C ARG A 93 27.93 -6.63 -10.35
N GLN A 94 28.53 -6.16 -9.26
CA GLN A 94 27.78 -5.61 -8.14
C GLN A 94 27.34 -4.18 -8.48
N LYS A 95 26.04 -3.88 -8.35
CA LYS A 95 25.51 -2.53 -8.52
C LYS A 95 24.52 -2.19 -7.41
N ALA A 96 24.27 -0.89 -7.21
CA ALA A 96 23.24 -0.44 -6.29
C ALA A 96 21.85 -0.90 -6.74
N CYS A 97 20.95 -1.11 -5.78
CA CYS A 97 19.55 -1.37 -6.05
C CYS A 97 18.95 -0.21 -6.87
N PRO A 98 18.24 -0.50 -7.98
CA PRO A 98 17.68 0.56 -8.83
C PRO A 98 16.44 1.25 -8.22
N VAL A 99 15.93 0.78 -7.09
CA VAL A 99 14.84 1.45 -6.37
C VAL A 99 15.40 2.65 -5.62
N ALA A 100 14.85 3.83 -5.92
CA ALA A 100 15.22 5.08 -5.27
C ALA A 100 15.12 4.96 -3.74
N GLY A 101 16.17 5.40 -3.05
CA GLY A 101 16.26 5.35 -1.59
C GLY A 101 16.73 4.01 -1.01
N CYS A 102 17.05 3.00 -1.82
CA CYS A 102 17.62 1.74 -1.33
C CYS A 102 19.16 1.75 -1.39
N PRO A 103 19.87 1.71 -0.23
CA PRO A 103 21.34 1.75 -0.21
C PRO A 103 22.00 0.39 -0.53
N GLN A 104 21.22 -0.67 -0.73
CA GLN A 104 21.73 -2.03 -0.85
C GLN A 104 22.39 -2.29 -2.20
N GLN A 105 23.51 -3.02 -2.17
CA GLN A 105 24.21 -3.47 -3.38
C GLN A 105 23.83 -4.91 -3.73
N LEU A 106 23.32 -5.09 -4.94
CA LEU A 106 22.82 -6.34 -5.48
C LEU A 106 23.89 -7.03 -6.35
N ARG A 107 23.99 -8.35 -6.20
CA ARG A 107 24.72 -9.24 -7.12
C ARG A 107 23.75 -10.25 -7.72
N PRO A 108 24.06 -10.84 -8.89
CA PRO A 108 23.20 -11.84 -9.51
C PRO A 108 22.89 -13.03 -8.61
N GLN A 109 23.83 -13.40 -7.72
CA GLN A 109 23.69 -14.50 -6.76
C GLN A 109 22.73 -14.18 -5.60
N ASP A 110 22.49 -12.89 -5.30
CA ASP A 110 21.61 -12.46 -4.21
C ASP A 110 20.12 -12.46 -4.63
N LEU A 111 19.84 -12.79 -5.90
CA LEU A 111 18.50 -12.77 -6.48
C LEU A 111 17.90 -14.18 -6.46
N VAL A 112 16.76 -14.32 -5.79
CA VAL A 112 16.01 -15.57 -5.67
C VAL A 112 14.69 -15.43 -6.42
N ARG A 113 14.23 -16.50 -7.06
CA ARG A 113 12.93 -16.51 -7.74
C ARG A 113 11.80 -16.34 -6.73
N ASP A 114 10.89 -15.42 -6.99
CA ASP A 114 9.73 -15.16 -6.12
C ASP A 114 8.49 -15.86 -6.69
N ARG A 115 8.28 -17.11 -6.27
CA ARG A 115 7.11 -17.92 -6.66
C ARG A 115 5.77 -17.33 -6.21
N VAL A 116 5.76 -16.37 -5.30
CA VAL A 116 4.52 -15.71 -4.83
C VAL A 116 4.05 -14.66 -5.85
N MET A 117 4.95 -14.14 -6.68
CA MET A 117 4.66 -13.12 -7.69
C MET A 117 4.51 -13.72 -9.10
N GLU A 118 4.84 -15.00 -9.30
CA GLU A 118 4.47 -15.79 -10.49
C GLU A 118 2.99 -16.15 -10.37
N ARG A 119 2.15 -15.61 -11.25
CA ARG A 119 0.70 -15.87 -11.29
C ARG A 119 0.33 -16.58 -12.58
#